data_AF-A0A1W9UD14-F1
#
_entry.id   AF-A0A1W9UD14-F1
#
_cell.length_a   1.000
_cell.length_b   1.000
_cell.length_c   1.000
_cell.angle_alpha   90.00
_cell.angle_beta   90.00
_cell.angle_gamma   90.00
#
_symmetry.space_group_name_H-M   'P 1'
#
loop_
_entity.id
_entity.type
_entity.pdbx_description
1 polymer ?
#
loop_
_entity_poly.entity_id
_entity_poly.type
_entity_poly.pdbx_seq_one_letter_code
_entity_poly.pdbx_strand_id
1 'polypeptide(L)'
;MAEKLKVMFLCSGNSCRSQMAEGWARELKGDVVEPYSAGIETHGLNQNAVAVMAEAGVDIREHGSQNIDEFKNMKLDVVVTVCANAYETCPIFPGSCKVVHVGFDDPPTMAKICAEQGGSKEAQLDCYRKVRDQIRAFIDTLPEPLI
;
A
#
# COMPACT_ATOMS: atom_id res chain seq x y z
N MET A 1 -5.93 26.04 8.10
CA MET A 1 -5.51 24.96 7.17
C MET A 1 -6.48 23.82 7.41
N ALA A 2 -7.08 23.24 6.36
CA ALA A 2 -7.95 22.08 6.55
C ALA A 2 -7.11 20.92 7.14
N GLU A 3 -7.65 20.20 8.11
CA GLU A 3 -7.00 18.97 8.62
C GLU A 3 -6.95 17.94 7.49
N LYS A 4 -5.76 17.38 7.25
CA LYS A 4 -5.59 16.29 6.27
C LYS A 4 -6.18 15.01 6.82
N LEU A 5 -6.75 14.20 5.93
CA LEU A 5 -7.30 12.90 6.29
C LEU A 5 -6.15 11.93 6.59
N LYS A 6 -6.09 11.36 7.79
CA LYS A 6 -5.07 10.36 8.16
C LYS A 6 -5.49 9.00 7.65
N VAL A 7 -4.79 8.52 6.62
CA VAL A 7 -5.13 7.29 5.91
C VAL A 7 -4.05 6.25 6.12
N MET A 8 -4.45 5.08 6.60
CA MET A 8 -3.58 3.92 6.81
C MET A 8 -3.79 2.87 5.72
N PHE A 9 -2.76 2.57 4.92
CA PHE A 9 -2.77 1.47 3.97
C PHE A 9 -2.26 0.18 4.64
N LEU A 10 -3.15 -0.78 4.87
CA LEU A 10 -2.84 -2.02 5.56
C LEU A 10 -2.73 -3.19 4.58
N CYS A 11 -1.61 -3.91 4.62
CA CYS A 11 -1.47 -5.22 3.95
C CYS A 11 -0.98 -6.31 4.91
N SER A 12 -0.65 -7.50 4.42
CA SER A 12 -0.18 -8.58 5.29
C SER A 12 1.21 -8.30 5.86
N GLY A 13 2.20 -7.96 5.02
CA GLY A 13 3.62 -7.90 5.42
C GLY A 13 4.30 -6.53 5.31
N ASN A 14 3.54 -5.47 5.00
CA ASN A 14 4.04 -4.11 4.68
C ASN A 14 5.23 -4.03 3.71
N SER A 15 5.23 -4.90 2.69
CA SER A 15 6.40 -5.09 1.83
C SER A 15 6.26 -4.51 0.42
N CYS A 16 5.05 -4.55 -0.16
CA CYS A 16 4.80 -4.18 -1.56
C CYS A 16 3.63 -3.21 -1.72
N ARG A 17 2.39 -3.73 -1.69
CA ARG A 17 1.17 -2.99 -2.03
C ARG A 17 0.95 -1.77 -1.15
N SER A 18 1.03 -1.93 0.18
CA SER A 18 0.83 -0.79 1.07
C SER A 18 1.94 0.25 0.99
N GLN A 19 3.18 -0.17 0.68
CA GLN A 19 4.31 0.74 0.45
C GLN A 19 4.13 1.58 -0.83
N MET A 20 3.69 0.93 -1.92
CA MET A 20 3.35 1.63 -3.17
C MET A 20 2.18 2.58 -2.97
N ALA A 21 1.16 2.18 -2.22
CA ALA A 21 0.00 3.03 -1.93
C ALA A 21 0.37 4.27 -1.11
N GLU A 22 1.21 4.11 -0.07
CA GLU A 22 1.73 5.25 0.69
C GLU A 22 2.55 6.20 -0.21
N GLY A 23 3.48 5.67 -1.02
CA GLY A 23 4.30 6.48 -1.91
C GLY A 23 3.44 7.30 -2.88
N TRP A 24 2.46 6.66 -3.53
CA TRP A 24 1.53 7.37 -4.41
C TRP A 24 0.68 8.41 -3.69
N ALA A 25 0.17 8.09 -2.50
CA ALA A 25 -0.65 9.03 -1.74
C ALA A 25 0.15 10.25 -1.27
N ARG A 26 1.42 10.07 -0.89
CA ARG A 26 2.33 11.19 -0.54
C ARG A 26 2.53 12.12 -1.73
N GLU A 27 2.81 11.54 -2.90
CA GLU A 27 3.09 12.29 -4.12
C GLU A 27 1.84 12.99 -4.70
N LEU A 28 0.73 12.26 -4.81
CA LEU A 28 -0.43 12.72 -5.59
C LEU A 28 -1.50 13.42 -4.75
N LYS A 29 -1.55 13.15 -3.44
CA LYS A 29 -2.63 13.57 -2.54
C LYS A 29 -2.11 14.16 -1.23
N GLY A 30 -0.82 14.49 -1.15
CA GLY A 30 -0.18 14.97 0.07
C GLY A 30 -0.74 16.29 0.61
N ASP A 31 -1.51 17.04 -0.18
CA ASP A 31 -2.22 18.25 0.23
C ASP A 31 -3.52 17.97 1.03
N VAL A 32 -4.16 16.82 0.80
CA VAL A 32 -5.46 16.44 1.41
C VAL A 32 -5.38 15.19 2.28
N VAL A 33 -4.39 14.33 2.08
CA VAL A 33 -4.19 13.06 2.78
C VAL A 33 -2.85 13.09 3.51
N GLU A 34 -2.85 12.57 4.72
CA GLU A 34 -1.66 12.22 5.50
C GLU A 34 -1.53 10.69 5.51
N PRO A 35 -0.76 10.11 4.57
CA PRO A 35 -0.73 8.67 4.39
C PRO A 35 0.27 7.98 5.32
N TYR A 36 -0.10 6.78 5.72
CA TYR A 36 0.68 5.83 6.51
C TYR A 36 0.53 4.44 5.89
N SER A 37 1.51 3.55 6.08
CA SER A 37 1.36 2.14 5.76
C SER A 37 1.81 1.24 6.89
N ALA A 38 1.17 0.07 6.97
CA ALA A 38 1.51 -0.94 7.95
C ALA A 38 1.20 -2.35 7.44
N GLY A 39 1.62 -3.33 8.22
CA GLY A 39 1.40 -4.75 8.00
C GLY A 39 0.88 -5.42 9.27
N ILE A 40 0.15 -6.52 9.11
CA ILE A 40 -0.14 -7.43 10.23
C ILE A 40 1.17 -8.04 10.74
N GLU A 41 2.05 -8.36 9.80
CA GLU A 41 3.43 -8.79 9.99
C GLU A 41 4.37 -7.80 9.29
N THR A 42 5.68 -7.89 9.56
CA THR A 42 6.72 -7.08 8.90
C THR A 42 7.66 -7.99 8.13
N HIS A 43 7.66 -7.88 6.81
CA HIS A 43 8.52 -8.67 5.92
C HIS A 43 9.66 -7.86 5.29
N GLY A 44 9.79 -6.58 5.67
CA GLY A 44 10.76 -5.68 5.09
C GLY A 44 10.34 -5.14 3.72
N LEU A 45 11.00 -4.09 3.27
CA LEU A 45 10.69 -3.40 2.04
C LEU A 45 11.15 -4.22 0.80
N ASN A 46 10.22 -4.51 -0.11
CA ASN A 46 10.54 -5.27 -1.31
C ASN A 46 11.31 -4.39 -2.31
N GLN A 47 12.51 -4.83 -2.69
CA GLN A 47 13.38 -4.08 -3.60
C GLN A 47 12.82 -3.94 -5.02
N ASN A 48 11.98 -4.87 -5.48
CA ASN A 48 11.29 -4.72 -6.76
C ASN A 48 10.20 -3.65 -6.68
N ALA A 49 9.49 -3.53 -5.55
CA ALA A 49 8.53 -2.45 -5.33
C ALA A 49 9.24 -1.08 -5.33
N VAL A 50 10.38 -0.98 -4.67
CA VAL A 50 11.25 0.20 -4.71
C VAL A 50 11.65 0.54 -6.14
N ALA A 51 12.14 -0.45 -6.90
CA ALA A 51 12.59 -0.24 -8.27
C ALA A 51 11.45 0.28 -9.17
N VAL A 52 10.27 -0.33 -9.14
CA VAL A 52 9.16 0.11 -10.01
C VAL A 52 8.54 1.44 -9.60
N MET A 53 8.60 1.82 -8.33
CA MET A 53 8.17 3.15 -7.90
C MET A 53 9.17 4.21 -8.37
N ALA A 54 10.47 3.93 -8.25
CA ALA A 54 11.52 4.83 -8.73
C ALA A 54 11.46 5.03 -10.26
N GLU A 55 11.11 4.00 -11.03
CA GLU A 55 10.83 4.13 -12.48
C GLU A 55 9.72 5.15 -12.79
N ALA A 56 8.76 5.31 -11.87
CA ALA A 56 7.63 6.22 -12.01
C ALA A 56 7.88 7.58 -11.34
N GLY A 57 9.10 7.83 -10.84
CA GLY A 57 9.50 9.10 -10.22
C GLY A 57 9.21 9.19 -8.72
N VAL A 58 8.71 8.13 -8.08
CA VAL A 58 8.37 8.13 -6.64
C VAL A 58 9.39 7.31 -5.87
N ASP A 59 10.06 7.95 -4.91
CA ASP A 59 11.03 7.26 -4.06
C ASP A 59 10.39 6.79 -2.75
N ILE A 60 10.44 5.47 -2.50
CA ILE A 60 9.94 4.83 -1.28
C ILE A 60 11.06 4.18 -0.45
N ARG A 61 12.34 4.42 -0.79
CA ARG A 61 13.48 3.78 -0.12
C ARG A 61 13.58 4.07 1.37
N GLU A 62 13.13 5.26 1.77
CA GLU A 62 13.16 5.71 3.17
C GLU A 62 11.94 5.21 3.97
N HIS A 63 11.00 4.51 3.33
CA HIS A 63 9.88 3.94 4.05
C HIS A 63 10.31 2.76 4.92
N GLY A 64 9.68 2.64 6.09
CA GLY A 64 9.85 1.51 7.00
C GLY A 64 8.76 0.45 6.78
N SER A 65 9.12 -0.83 6.91
CA SER A 65 8.13 -1.89 7.07
C SER A 65 7.69 -1.94 8.53
N GLN A 66 6.54 -1.34 8.84
CA GLN A 66 6.00 -1.18 10.19
C GLN A 66 4.84 -2.13 10.47
N ASN A 67 4.69 -2.50 11.74
CA ASN A 67 3.58 -3.31 12.21
C ASN A 67 2.38 -2.41 12.57
N ILE A 68 1.16 -2.88 12.30
CA ILE A 68 -0.08 -2.18 12.66
C ILE A 68 -0.20 -1.93 14.17
N ASP A 69 0.43 -2.75 15.01
CA ASP A 69 0.50 -2.56 16.46
C ASP A 69 1.12 -1.21 16.87
N GLU A 70 2.08 -0.71 16.09
CA GLU A 70 2.75 0.57 16.33
C GLU A 70 1.77 1.76 16.23
N PHE A 71 0.67 1.57 15.52
CA PHE A 71 -0.33 2.60 15.23
C PHE A 71 -1.59 2.48 16.10
N LYS A 72 -1.65 1.55 17.06
CA LYS A 72 -2.84 1.31 17.92
C LYS A 72 -3.33 2.55 18.67
N ASN A 73 -2.41 3.47 19.01
CA ASN A 73 -2.72 4.70 19.73
C ASN A 73 -2.87 5.92 18.80
N MET A 74 -2.66 5.74 17.49
CA MET A 74 -2.81 6.81 16.52
C MET A 74 -4.29 6.99 16.16
N LYS A 75 -4.76 8.24 16.16
CA LYS A 75 -6.08 8.57 15.63
C LYS A 75 -6.01 8.57 14.11
N LEU A 76 -6.49 7.47 13.52
CA LEU A 76 -6.67 7.32 12.08
C LEU A 76 -8.10 7.67 11.72
N ASP A 77 -8.28 8.37 10.60
CA ASP A 77 -9.61 8.64 10.06
C ASP A 77 -10.09 7.46 9.22
N VAL A 78 -9.18 6.88 8.42
CA VAL A 78 -9.51 5.80 7.48
C VAL A 78 -8.40 4.75 7.41
N VAL A 79 -8.78 3.47 7.39
CA VAL A 79 -7.91 2.34 7.09
C VAL A 79 -8.33 1.71 5.76
N VAL A 80 -7.41 1.68 4.80
CA VAL A 80 -7.59 1.03 3.51
C VAL A 80 -6.84 -0.31 3.51
N THR A 81 -7.58 -1.41 3.51
CA THR A 81 -7.00 -2.75 3.39
C THR A 81 -6.75 -3.07 1.92
N VAL A 82 -5.48 -3.31 1.56
CA VAL A 82 -5.03 -3.48 0.16
C VAL A 82 -4.81 -4.95 -0.25
N CYS A 83 -5.08 -5.90 0.66
CA CYS A 83 -5.08 -7.32 0.38
C CYS A 83 -6.21 -8.03 1.12
N ALA A 84 -6.72 -9.14 0.55
CA ALA A 84 -7.80 -9.92 1.14
C ALA A 84 -7.48 -10.42 2.55
N ASN A 85 -6.25 -10.92 2.76
CA ASN A 85 -5.81 -11.40 4.07
C ASN A 85 -5.79 -10.29 5.15
N ALA A 86 -5.47 -9.04 4.77
CA ALA A 86 -5.53 -7.92 5.72
C ALA A 86 -6.97 -7.53 6.09
N TYR A 87 -7.92 -7.76 5.19
CA TYR A 87 -9.34 -7.57 5.48
C TYR A 87 -9.87 -8.64 6.44
N GLU A 88 -9.52 -9.91 6.22
CA GLU A 88 -10.00 -11.02 7.06
C GLU A 88 -9.40 -11.00 8.47
N THR A 89 -8.15 -10.56 8.60
CA THR A 89 -7.44 -10.47 9.89
C THR A 89 -7.47 -9.05 10.46
N CYS A 90 -8.35 -8.19 9.93
CA CYS A 90 -8.35 -6.77 10.25
C CYS A 90 -8.56 -6.58 11.76
N PRO A 91 -7.61 -5.92 12.47
CA PRO A 91 -7.78 -5.63 13.87
C PRO A 91 -8.96 -4.67 14.07
N ILE A 92 -9.60 -4.76 15.24
CA ILE A 92 -10.64 -3.81 15.64
C ILE A 92 -9.97 -2.46 15.92
N PHE A 93 -10.27 -1.46 15.08
CA PHE A 93 -9.82 -0.09 15.30
C PHE A 93 -10.77 0.65 16.26
N PRO A 94 -10.26 1.43 17.22
CA PRO A 94 -11.11 2.13 18.18
C PRO A 94 -11.92 3.27 17.54
N GLY A 95 -13.19 3.41 17.94
CA GLY A 95 -13.99 4.63 17.74
C GLY A 95 -14.53 4.85 16.32
N SER A 96 -14.07 5.93 15.67
CA SER A 96 -14.65 6.55 14.46
C SER A 96 -13.89 6.25 13.15
N CYS A 97 -12.93 5.34 13.17
CA CYS A 97 -12.11 5.00 12.01
C CYS A 97 -12.92 4.21 10.97
N LYS A 98 -13.03 4.73 9.75
CA LYS A 98 -13.69 4.03 8.63
C LYS A 98 -12.73 2.98 8.05
N VAL A 99 -13.24 1.79 7.73
CA VAL A 99 -12.45 0.74 7.08
C VAL A 99 -12.97 0.55 5.65
N VAL A 100 -12.08 0.67 4.67
CA VAL A 100 -12.37 0.47 3.25
C VAL A 100 -11.51 -0.67 2.73
N HIS A 101 -12.08 -1.56 1.91
CA HIS A 101 -11.34 -2.65 1.28
C HIS A 101 -11.14 -2.39 -0.20
N VAL A 102 -9.89 -2.48 -0.66
CA VAL A 102 -9.52 -2.37 -2.07
C VAL A 102 -8.51 -3.46 -2.39
N GLY A 103 -8.98 -4.56 -2.97
CA GLY A 103 -8.13 -5.71 -3.27
C GLY A 103 -7.21 -5.45 -4.47
N PHE A 104 -5.90 -5.65 -4.29
CA PHE A 104 -4.94 -5.72 -5.38
C PHE A 104 -4.26 -7.09 -5.40
N ASP A 105 -3.96 -7.56 -6.61
CA ASP A 105 -3.17 -8.78 -6.83
C ASP A 105 -1.82 -8.70 -6.09
N ASP A 106 -1.29 -9.85 -5.68
CA ASP A 106 0.00 -9.90 -4.99
C ASP A 106 1.16 -9.96 -6.01
N PRO A 107 1.93 -8.87 -6.18
CA PRO A 107 2.99 -8.84 -7.18
C PRO A 107 4.10 -9.88 -6.99
N PRO A 108 4.58 -10.25 -5.77
CA PRO A 108 5.55 -11.32 -5.64
C PRO A 108 5.01 -12.69 -6.05
N THR A 109 3.73 -12.99 -5.76
CA THR A 109 3.09 -14.22 -6.25
C THR A 109 3.00 -14.24 -7.77
N MET A 110 2.58 -13.13 -8.39
CA MET A 110 2.53 -13.02 -9.86
C MET A 110 3.92 -13.19 -10.50
N ALA A 111 4.93 -12.53 -9.93
CA ALA A 111 6.31 -12.64 -10.40
C ALA A 111 6.86 -14.07 -10.27
N LYS A 112 6.53 -14.78 -9.17
CA LYS A 112 6.91 -16.19 -9.00
C LYS A 112 6.28 -17.08 -10.08
N ILE A 113 4.98 -16.94 -10.33
CA ILE A 113 4.28 -17.69 -11.39
C ILE A 113 4.91 -17.40 -12.76
N CYS A 114 5.21 -16.12 -13.03
CA CYS A 114 5.90 -15.71 -14.26
C CYS A 114 7.28 -16.38 -14.38
N ALA A 115 8.06 -16.41 -13.30
CA ALA A 115 9.36 -17.08 -13.27
C ALA A 115 9.26 -18.60 -13.55
N GLU A 116 8.27 -19.27 -12.94
CA GLU A 116 8.03 -20.71 -13.12
C GLU A 116 7.62 -21.06 -14.57
N GLN A 117 6.99 -20.11 -15.28
CA GLN A 117 6.64 -20.23 -16.69
C GLN A 117 7.80 -19.86 -17.65
N GLY A 118 9.00 -19.60 -17.12
CA GLY A 118 10.17 -19.22 -17.91
C GLY A 118 10.28 -17.72 -18.21
N GLY A 119 9.52 -16.89 -17.50
CA GLY A 119 9.56 -15.44 -17.63
C GLY A 119 10.88 -14.83 -17.16
N SER A 120 11.39 -13.88 -17.95
CA SER A 120 12.58 -13.10 -17.64
C SER A 120 12.37 -12.19 -16.42
N LYS A 121 13.46 -11.67 -15.84
CA LYS A 121 13.40 -10.71 -14.72
C LYS A 121 12.56 -9.47 -15.06
N GLU A 122 12.62 -9.00 -16.31
CA GLU A 122 11.81 -7.88 -16.76
C GLU A 122 10.30 -8.21 -16.74
N ALA A 123 9.91 -9.39 -17.23
CA ALA A 123 8.52 -9.83 -17.18
C ALA A 123 8.00 -9.98 -15.73
N GLN A 124 8.87 -10.36 -14.79
CA GLN A 124 8.55 -10.37 -13.37
C GLN A 124 8.33 -8.95 -12.82
N LEU A 125 9.15 -7.97 -13.23
CA LEU A 125 8.95 -6.57 -12.85
C LEU A 125 7.66 -5.98 -13.45
N ASP A 126 7.24 -6.41 -14.64
CA ASP A 126 5.96 -5.99 -15.22
C ASP A 126 4.75 -6.36 -14.34
N CYS A 127 4.85 -7.44 -13.57
CA CYS A 127 3.83 -7.78 -12.57
C CYS A 127 3.74 -6.70 -11.47
N TYR A 128 4.88 -6.18 -11.02
CA TYR A 128 4.94 -5.09 -10.04
C TYR A 128 4.45 -3.76 -10.65
N ARG A 129 4.83 -3.44 -11.89
CA ARG A 129 4.37 -2.23 -12.60
C ARG A 129 2.85 -2.23 -12.78
N LYS A 130 2.27 -3.38 -13.15
CA LYS A 130 0.82 -3.53 -13.29
C LYS A 130 0.10 -3.19 -11.98
N VAL A 131 0.56 -3.77 -10.86
CA VAL A 131 -0.04 -3.50 -9.54
C VAL A 131 0.21 -2.06 -9.10
N ARG A 132 1.40 -1.52 -9.33
CA ARG A 132 1.73 -0.10 -9.07
C ARG A 132 0.74 0.84 -9.76
N ASP A 133 0.45 0.60 -11.04
CA ASP A 133 -0.42 1.47 -11.84
C ASP A 133 -1.90 1.32 -11.44
N GLN A 134 -2.33 0.11 -11.05
CA GLN A 134 -3.66 -0.10 -10.46
C GLN A 134 -3.82 0.67 -9.14
N ILE A 135 -2.80 0.60 -8.27
CA ILE A 135 -2.81 1.35 -7.00
C ILE A 135 -2.85 2.85 -7.29
N ARG A 136 -2.02 3.35 -8.21
CA ARG A 136 -2.04 4.77 -8.62
C ARG A 136 -3.44 5.22 -9.03
N ALA A 137 -4.09 4.46 -9.92
CA ALA A 137 -5.43 4.78 -10.40
C ALA A 137 -6.45 4.88 -9.26
N PHE A 138 -6.34 4.01 -8.25
CA PHE A 138 -7.15 4.13 -7.04
C PHE A 138 -6.80 5.39 -6.23
N ILE A 139 -5.51 5.66 -6.01
CA ILE A 139 -5.06 6.86 -5.27
C ILE A 139 -5.53 8.15 -5.94
N ASP A 140 -5.57 8.21 -7.27
CA ASP A 140 -6.07 9.35 -8.04
C ASP A 140 -7.54 9.71 -7.69
N THR A 141 -8.35 8.73 -7.29
CA THR A 141 -9.75 8.94 -6.87
C THR A 141 -9.90 9.49 -5.44
N LEU A 142 -8.84 9.52 -4.64
CA LEU A 142 -8.90 10.05 -3.27
C LEU A 142 -9.13 11.57 -3.27
N PRO A 143 -9.83 12.13 -2.26
CA PRO A 143 -10.38 11.45 -1.07
C PRO A 143 -11.80 10.89 -1.24
N GLU A 144 -12.46 11.05 -2.40
CA GLU A 144 -13.89 10.75 -2.61
C GLU A 144 -14.38 9.39 -2.06
N PRO A 145 -13.72 8.24 -2.32
CA PRO A 145 -14.18 6.94 -1.82
C PRO A 145 -13.98 6.76 -0.30
N LEU A 146 -13.25 7.67 0.36
CA LEU A 146 -12.97 7.62 1.78
C LEU A 146 -14.00 8.41 2.61
N ILE A 147 -14.75 9.32 1.99
CA ILE A 147 -15.77 10.16 2.64
C ILE A 147 -17.11 9.41 2.73
#